data_AF-A0A5K0XEG8-F1
#
_entry.id   AF-A0A5K0XEG8-F1
#
_cell.length_a   1.000
_cell.length_b   1.000
_cell.length_c   1.000
_cell.angle_alpha   90.00
_cell.angle_beta   90.00
_cell.angle_gamma   90.00
#
_symmetry.space_group_name_H-M   'P 1'
#
loop_
_entity.id
_entity.type
_entity.pdbx_description
1 polymer ?
#
loop_
_entity_poly.entity_id
_entity_poly.type
_entity_poly.pdbx_seq_one_letter_code
_entity_poly.pdbx_strand_id
1 'polypeptide(L)' 'GPSYGSRGKVLLAFEGNGSSKVGVRFDKPVPEGNDLGGLCEPTNGFFCP' A
#
# COMPACT_ATOMS: atom_id res chain seq x y z
N GLY A 1 -2.03 -4.57 8.81
CA GLY A 1 -1.29 -3.41 8.27
C GLY A 1 0.23 -3.58 8.42
N PRO A 2 1.04 -2.74 7.76
CA PRO A 2 2.51 -2.77 7.82
C PRO A 2 3.07 -2.48 9.23
N SER A 3 4.24 -3.06 9.55
CA SER A 3 4.94 -2.78 10.81
C SER A 3 5.74 -1.47 10.75
N TYR A 4 5.98 -0.85 11.90
CA TYR A 4 6.82 0.36 11.98
C TYR A 4 8.20 0.14 11.36
N GLY A 5 8.66 1.11 10.55
CA GLY A 5 9.93 1.02 9.82
C GLY A 5 9.86 0.22 8.52
N SER A 6 8.70 -0.32 8.15
CA SER A 6 8.48 -0.94 6.83
C SER A 6 8.70 0.08 5.72
N ARG A 7 9.42 -0.33 4.66
CA ARG A 7 9.76 0.51 3.51
C ARG A 7 9.05 0.00 2.26
N GLY A 8 8.81 0.92 1.34
CA GLY A 8 8.11 0.65 0.10
C GLY A 8 8.06 1.86 -0.81
N LYS A 9 7.36 1.69 -1.93
CA LYS A 9 7.16 2.70 -2.95
C LYS A 9 5.68 3.02 -3.09
N VAL A 10 5.36 4.31 -3.13
CA VAL A 10 4.00 4.78 -3.45
C VAL A 10 3.72 4.46 -4.93
N LEU A 11 2.65 3.72 -5.18
CA LEU A 11 2.17 3.40 -6.53
C LEU A 11 0.88 4.15 -6.90
N LEU A 12 0.07 4.50 -5.90
CA LEU A 12 -1.20 5.21 -6.07
C LEU A 12 -1.29 6.34 -5.05
N ALA A 13 -1.69 7.53 -5.49
CA ALA A 13 -2.04 8.65 -4.61
C ALA A 13 -3.45 9.11 -4.95
N PHE A 14 -4.36 9.04 -3.98
CA PHE A 14 -5.74 9.50 -4.16
C PHE A 14 -5.95 10.83 -3.45
N GLU A 15 -5.85 11.91 -4.20
CA GLU A 15 -6.24 13.25 -3.73
C GLU A 15 -7.67 13.54 -4.20
N GLY A 16 -8.55 13.98 -3.29
CA GLY A 16 -9.88 14.49 -3.64
C GLY A 16 -11.10 13.60 -3.32
N ASN A 17 -10.93 12.38 -2.80
CA ASN A 17 -12.06 11.55 -2.34
C ASN A 17 -12.36 11.65 -0.83
N GLY A 18 -11.74 12.62 -0.14
CA GLY A 18 -11.89 12.84 1.30
C GLY A 18 -11.16 11.82 2.19
N SER A 19 -10.50 10.80 1.63
CA SER A 19 -9.80 9.77 2.44
C SER A 19 -8.28 9.90 2.47
N SER A 20 -7.65 10.80 1.72
CA SER A 20 -6.19 11.05 1.68
C SER A 20 -5.33 9.77 1.70
N LYS A 21 -5.80 8.70 1.03
CA LYS A 21 -5.13 7.40 1.04
C LYS A 21 -4.05 7.32 -0.03
N VAL A 22 -2.95 6.66 0.32
CA VAL A 22 -1.89 6.29 -0.62
C VAL A 22 -1.75 4.77 -0.69
N GLY A 23 -1.72 4.23 -1.91
CA GLY A 23 -1.39 2.83 -2.16
C GLY A 23 0.11 2.65 -2.22
N VAL A 24 0.67 1.89 -1.27
CA VAL A 24 2.10 1.63 -1.14
C VAL A 24 2.38 0.17 -1.43
N ARG A 25 3.32 -0.12 -2.33
CA ARG A 25 3.94 -1.43 -2.47
C ARG A 25 5.14 -1.52 -1.55
N PHE A 26 5.06 -2.35 -0.52
CA PHE A 26 6.14 -2.62 0.41
C PHE A 26 7.16 -3.59 -0.18
N ASP A 27 8.42 -3.46 0.26
CA ASP A 27 9.52 -4.32 -0.19
C ASP A 27 9.34 -5.78 0.30
N LYS A 28 8.59 -5.96 1.39
CA LYS A 28 8.24 -7.25 1.98
C LYS A 28 6.72 -7.38 2.10
N PRO A 29 6.18 -8.62 2.12
CA PRO A 29 4.77 -8.85 2.43
C PRO A 29 4.33 -8.18 3.73
N VAL A 30 3.12 -7.63 3.74
CA VAL A 30 2.54 -6.96 4.90
C VAL A 30 1.26 -7.68 5.36
N PRO A 31 0.98 -7.72 6.68
CA PRO A 31 -0.30 -8.22 7.17
C PRO A 31 -1.46 -7.43 6.56
N GLU A 32 -2.47 -8.14 6.06
CA GLU A 32 -3.63 -7.57 5.33
C GLU A 32 -3.23 -6.87 4.01
N GLY A 33 -2.08 -7.23 3.45
CA GLY A 33 -1.68 -6.77 2.13
C GLY A 33 -2.58 -7.30 1.02
N ASN A 34 -2.58 -6.59 -0.10
CA ASN A 34 -3.25 -6.92 -1.35
C ASN A 34 -2.32 -6.60 -2.54
N ASP A 35 -2.80 -6.77 -3.77
CA ASP A 35 -2.05 -6.49 -5.01
C ASP A 35 -2.24 -5.06 -5.57
N LEU A 36 -2.93 -4.18 -4.84
CA LEU A 36 -3.35 -2.85 -5.29
C LEU A 36 -4.07 -2.86 -6.65
N GLY A 37 -4.85 -3.90 -6.93
CA GLY A 37 -5.55 -4.07 -8.23
C GLY A 37 -4.62 -4.60 -9.33
N GLY A 38 -3.68 -5.48 -8.97
CA GLY A 38 -2.71 -6.10 -9.88
C GLY A 38 -1.45 -5.27 -10.15
N LEU A 39 -1.21 -4.21 -9.38
CA LEU A 39 -0.03 -3.34 -9.53
C LEU A 39 1.19 -3.85 -8.75
N CYS A 40 1.02 -4.81 -7.85
CA CYS A 40 2.11 -5.46 -7.14
C CYS A 40 1.77 -6.91 -6.77
N GLU A 41 2.70 -7.56 -6.05
CA GLU A 41 2.52 -8.91 -5.54
C GLU A 41 1.32 -8.99 -4.57
N PRO A 42 0.64 -10.16 -4.47
CA PRO A 42 -0.64 -10.32 -3.76
C PRO A 42 -0.69 -9.86 -2.30
N THR A 43 0.46 -9.71 -1.63
CA THR A 43 0.54 -9.40 -0.20
C THR A 43 1.46 -8.21 0.10
N ASN A 44 2.01 -7.55 -0.92
CA ASN A 44 2.96 -6.47 -0.74
C ASN A 44 2.31 -5.08 -0.77
N GLY A 45 1.08 -4.97 -1.28
CA GLY A 45 0.37 -3.71 -1.41
C GLY A 45 -0.50 -3.40 -0.19
N PHE A 46 -0.55 -2.13 0.23
CA PHE A 46 -1.47 -1.69 1.29
C PHE A 46 -1.85 -0.21 1.10
N PHE A 47 -3.09 0.14 1.44
CA PHE A 47 -3.54 1.53 1.43
C PHE A 47 -3.30 2.16 2.80
N CYS A 48 -2.30 3.03 2.89
CA CYS A 48 -2.06 3.82 4.08
C CYS A 48 -3.03 5.02 4.10
N PRO A 49 -3.82 5.20 5.18
CA PRO A 49 -4.63 6.39 5.40
C PRO A 49 -3.80 7.62 5.75
#